data_AF-A0AAW2GZS1-F1
#
_entry.id   AF-A0AAW2GZS1-F1
#
_cell.length_a   1.000
_cell.length_b   1.000
_cell.length_c   1.000
_cell.angle_alpha   90.00
_cell.angle_beta   90.00
_cell.angle_gamma   90.00
#
_symmetry.space_group_name_H-M   'P 1'
#
loop_
_entity.id
_entity.type
_entity.pdbx_description
1 polymer ?
#
loop_
_entity_poly.entity_id
_entity_poly.type
_entity_poly.pdbx_seq_one_letter_code
_entity_poly.pdbx_strand_id
1 'polypeptide(L)'
;MRALFNTRYYSITKLFASIVGIWPYQSQSKKRIIQSVSIFVMLTFIPPQIKRLYDVWGKDIDAVCMCIPPIVTILVSMAKVMTTIRFEAKVKELLQHIEIDWEINPAAKEYEILVNYTLKARTLCIIYSSIKYFATIAINVYMYYILITIFFFFLAMLCNGLMCFIMTPLISPMLDVILPHNDTRKRSLAYDLDYGIDLQTNWLWLWLHSSTTSTATILNIIGADLLYVTLTVHSCCLFAIVR
;
A
#
# COMPACT_ATOMS: atom_id res chain seq x y z
N MET A 1 8.47 9.67 23.28
CA MET A 1 8.73 8.55 22.37
C MET A 1 7.46 7.97 21.72
N ARG A 2 6.74 8.78 20.91
CA ARG A 2 5.57 8.43 20.05
C ARG A 2 5.28 9.56 19.06
N ALA A 3 5.79 10.76 19.36
CA ALA A 3 5.64 11.96 18.54
C ALA A 3 6.25 11.81 17.14
N LEU A 4 7.36 11.06 17.00
CA LEU A 4 8.01 10.85 15.71
C LEU A 4 7.08 10.24 14.66
N PHE A 5 6.38 9.16 15.01
CA PHE A 5 5.45 8.52 14.07
C PHE A 5 4.16 9.33 13.83
N ASN A 6 3.97 10.45 14.52
CA ASN A 6 2.91 11.43 14.24
C ASN A 6 3.39 12.58 13.34
N THR A 7 4.69 12.65 13.02
CA THR A 7 5.21 13.63 12.08
C THR A 7 4.70 13.37 10.66
N ARG A 8 4.75 14.40 9.80
CA ARG A 8 4.30 14.32 8.40
C ARG A 8 4.99 13.21 7.59
N TYR A 9 6.19 12.81 7.99
CA TYR A 9 6.98 11.78 7.31
C TYR A 9 6.44 10.36 7.53
N TYR A 10 5.94 10.07 8.73
CA TYR A 10 5.53 8.71 9.14
C TYR A 10 4.03 8.57 9.40
N SER A 11 3.28 9.68 9.47
CA SER A 11 1.86 9.69 9.82
C SER A 11 0.99 8.94 8.82
N ILE A 12 1.31 9.03 7.52
CA ILE A 12 0.59 8.31 6.45
C ILE A 12 0.82 6.80 6.58
N THR A 13 2.09 6.36 6.66
CA THR A 13 2.43 4.95 6.88
C THR A 13 1.76 4.41 8.12
N LYS A 14 1.84 5.14 9.24
CA LYS A 14 1.17 4.78 10.49
C LYS A 14 -0.34 4.66 10.32
N LEU A 15 -0.99 5.60 9.64
CA LEU A 15 -2.43 5.61 9.42
C LEU A 15 -2.87 4.36 8.64
N PHE A 16 -2.29 4.11 7.47
CA PHE A 16 -2.65 2.94 6.64
C PHE A 16 -2.33 1.61 7.34
N ALA A 17 -1.15 1.50 7.96
CA ALA A 17 -0.79 0.33 8.75
C ALA A 17 -1.73 0.09 9.94
N SER A 18 -2.26 1.16 10.56
CA SER A 18 -3.20 1.06 11.68
C SER A 18 -4.62 0.69 11.24
N ILE A 19 -5.08 1.21 10.09
CA ILE A 19 -6.37 0.86 9.48
C ILE A 19 -6.43 -0.63 9.18
N VAL A 20 -5.34 -1.17 8.64
CA VAL A 20 -5.17 -2.59 8.31
C VAL A 20 -4.88 -3.46 9.54
N GLY A 21 -4.53 -2.83 10.67
CA GLY A 21 -4.20 -3.53 11.91
C GLY A 21 -2.84 -4.23 11.89
N ILE A 22 -1.89 -3.81 11.06
CA ILE A 22 -0.51 -4.35 11.03
C ILE A 22 0.48 -3.46 11.82
N TRP A 23 0.05 -2.30 12.31
CA TRP A 23 0.92 -1.38 13.03
C TRP A 23 1.38 -1.97 14.40
N PRO A 24 2.69 -2.14 14.66
CA PRO A 24 3.18 -2.86 15.84
C PRO A 24 2.84 -2.20 17.19
N TYR A 25 2.64 -0.88 17.21
CA TYR A 25 2.33 -0.13 18.43
C TYR A 25 0.83 -0.01 18.72
N GLN A 26 -0.03 -0.62 17.88
CA GLN A 26 -1.48 -0.67 18.10
C GLN A 26 -1.83 -1.71 19.18
N SER A 27 -3.00 -1.56 19.83
CA SER A 27 -3.40 -2.52 20.86
C SER A 27 -3.62 -3.92 20.25
N GLN A 28 -3.09 -4.93 20.96
CA GLN A 28 -3.01 -6.31 20.48
C GLN A 28 -4.38 -6.91 20.12
N SER A 29 -5.43 -6.58 20.88
CA SER A 29 -6.79 -7.03 20.59
C SER A 29 -7.39 -6.35 19.35
N LYS A 30 -7.16 -5.04 19.18
CA LYS A 30 -7.69 -4.30 18.03
C LYS A 30 -7.07 -4.79 16.72
N LYS A 31 -5.75 -4.96 16.68
CA LYS A 31 -5.09 -5.49 15.48
C LYS A 31 -5.59 -6.89 15.11
N ARG A 32 -5.75 -7.77 16.09
CA ARG A 32 -6.17 -9.15 15.86
C ARG A 32 -7.58 -9.20 15.30
N ILE A 33 -8.50 -8.40 15.86
CA ILE A 33 -9.87 -8.29 15.36
C ILE A 33 -9.88 -7.78 13.91
N ILE A 34 -9.19 -6.66 13.64
CA ILE A 34 -9.14 -6.07 12.29
C ILE A 34 -8.59 -7.07 11.26
N GLN A 35 -7.49 -7.74 11.58
CA GLN A 35 -6.86 -8.72 10.68
C GLN A 35 -7.71 -9.98 10.51
N SER A 36 -8.32 -10.51 11.58
CA SER A 36 -9.20 -11.68 11.49
C SER A 36 -10.41 -11.40 10.61
N VAL A 37 -11.03 -10.22 10.76
CA VAL A 37 -12.15 -9.80 9.90
C VAL A 37 -11.70 -9.63 8.45
N SER A 38 -10.57 -8.97 8.23
CA SER A 38 -10.01 -8.74 6.89
C SER A 38 -9.69 -10.05 6.16
N ILE A 39 -9.02 -11.00 6.83
CA ILE A 39 -8.70 -12.33 6.29
C ILE A 39 -9.97 -13.13 6.01
N PHE A 40 -10.95 -13.09 6.92
CA PHE A 40 -12.22 -13.80 6.73
C PHE A 40 -12.95 -13.32 5.47
N VAL A 41 -13.06 -12.00 5.27
CA VAL A 41 -13.69 -11.42 4.06
C VAL A 41 -12.92 -11.78 2.78
N MET A 42 -11.58 -11.82 2.82
CA MET A 42 -10.80 -12.26 1.66
C MET A 42 -11.01 -13.75 1.34
N LEU A 43 -11.14 -14.60 2.36
CA LEU A 43 -11.39 -16.04 2.20
C LEU A 43 -12.77 -16.35 1.60
N THR A 44 -13.81 -15.58 1.95
CA THR A 44 -15.17 -15.79 1.40
C THR A 44 -15.27 -15.52 -0.11
N PHE A 45 -14.30 -14.82 -0.68
CA PHE A 45 -14.24 -14.50 -2.11
C PHE A 45 -13.56 -15.59 -2.95
N ILE A 46 -12.84 -16.53 -2.33
CA ILE A 46 -12.15 -17.62 -3.02
C ILE A 46 -13.12 -18.66 -3.64
N PRO A 47 -14.15 -19.16 -2.93
CA PRO A 47 -15.04 -20.18 -3.49
C PRO A 47 -15.78 -19.74 -4.75
N PRO A 48 -16.37 -18.51 -4.83
CA PRO A 48 -17.02 -18.05 -6.05
C PRO A 48 -16.06 -17.90 -7.24
N GLN A 49 -14.81 -17.53 -6.98
CA GLN A 49 -13.76 -17.45 -7.99
C GLN A 49 -13.35 -18.82 -8.51
N ILE A 50 -13.16 -19.81 -7.61
CA ILE A 50 -12.82 -21.19 -8.00
C ILE A 50 -13.95 -21.82 -8.80
N LYS A 51 -15.21 -21.63 -8.38
CA LYS A 51 -16.38 -22.14 -9.10
C LYS A 51 -16.42 -21.58 -10.52
N ARG A 52 -16.32 -20.25 -10.67
CA ARG A 52 -16.31 -19.62 -12.00
C ARG A 52 -15.16 -20.15 -12.85
N LEU A 53 -13.96 -20.22 -12.30
CA LEU A 53 -12.77 -20.71 -12.99
C LEU A 53 -12.96 -22.15 -13.49
N TYR A 54 -13.55 -23.03 -12.66
CA TYR A 54 -13.89 -24.40 -13.05
C TYR A 54 -14.88 -24.44 -14.21
N ASP A 55 -15.91 -23.59 -14.19
CA ASP A 55 -16.96 -23.59 -15.21
C ASP A 55 -16.46 -23.13 -16.59
N VAL A 56 -15.49 -22.22 -16.63
CA VAL A 56 -14.90 -21.69 -17.88
C VAL A 56 -13.65 -22.44 -18.33
N TRP A 57 -13.09 -23.32 -17.49
CA TRP A 57 -11.84 -24.03 -17.75
C TRP A 57 -11.90 -24.84 -19.06
N GLY A 58 -10.97 -24.56 -19.98
CA GLY A 58 -10.89 -25.24 -21.28
C GLY A 58 -12.00 -24.88 -22.27
N LYS A 59 -12.93 -23.98 -21.91
CA LYS A 59 -14.01 -23.51 -22.79
C LYS A 59 -13.75 -22.09 -23.30
N ASP A 60 -13.33 -21.20 -22.40
CA ASP A 60 -13.13 -19.78 -22.68
C ASP A 60 -11.84 -19.31 -22.01
N ILE A 61 -10.78 -19.19 -22.82
CA ILE A 61 -9.46 -18.78 -22.33
C ILE A 61 -9.48 -17.32 -21.85
N ASP A 62 -10.26 -16.46 -22.49
CA ASP A 62 -10.35 -15.06 -22.11
C ASP A 62 -11.00 -14.92 -20.72
N ALA A 63 -12.06 -15.69 -20.46
CA ALA A 63 -12.69 -15.76 -19.14
C ALA A 63 -11.75 -16.34 -18.07
N VAL A 64 -10.97 -17.38 -18.39
CA VAL A 64 -9.94 -17.92 -17.50
C VAL A 64 -8.90 -16.84 -17.15
N CYS A 65 -8.43 -16.09 -18.14
CA CYS A 65 -7.49 -14.98 -17.94
C CYS A 65 -8.05 -13.85 -17.06
N MET A 66 -9.38 -13.65 -17.04
CA MET A 66 -10.02 -12.68 -16.14
C MET A 66 -10.14 -13.16 -14.69
N CYS A 67 -10.25 -14.48 -14.44
CA CYS A 67 -10.37 -15.04 -13.09
C CYS A 67 -9.04 -15.21 -12.34
N ILE A 68 -7.92 -15.39 -13.06
CA ILE A 68 -6.60 -15.63 -12.43
C ILE A 68 -6.08 -14.43 -11.62
N PRO A 69 -6.07 -13.18 -12.14
CA PRO A 69 -5.47 -12.04 -11.42
C PRO A 69 -6.12 -11.74 -10.06
N PRO A 70 -7.45 -11.78 -9.88
CA PRO A 70 -8.07 -11.61 -8.57
C PRO A 70 -7.62 -12.65 -7.54
N ILE A 71 -7.52 -13.93 -7.93
CA ILE A 71 -7.05 -15.01 -7.04
C ILE A 71 -5.61 -14.74 -6.61
N VAL A 72 -4.72 -14.46 -7.56
CA VAL A 72 -3.32 -14.15 -7.28
C VAL A 72 -3.19 -12.94 -6.37
N THR A 73 -3.97 -11.90 -6.61
CA THR A 73 -3.94 -10.66 -5.81
C THR A 73 -4.35 -10.91 -4.36
N ILE A 74 -5.39 -11.70 -4.12
CA ILE A 74 -5.82 -12.09 -2.78
C ILE A 74 -4.73 -12.91 -2.08
N LEU A 75 -4.13 -13.88 -2.76
CA LEU A 75 -3.06 -14.70 -2.20
C LEU A 75 -1.81 -13.87 -1.85
N VAL A 76 -1.42 -12.93 -2.71
CA VAL A 76 -0.31 -12.00 -2.44
C VAL A 76 -0.61 -11.11 -1.24
N SER A 77 -1.82 -10.55 -1.16
CA SER A 77 -2.27 -9.75 -0.03
C SER A 77 -2.22 -10.53 1.29
N MET A 78 -2.77 -11.75 1.30
CA MET A 78 -2.72 -12.65 2.46
C MET A 78 -1.28 -12.97 2.87
N ALA A 79 -0.41 -13.29 1.91
CA ALA A 79 1.00 -13.57 2.18
C ALA A 79 1.71 -12.37 2.81
N LYS A 80 1.51 -11.15 2.28
CA LYS A 80 2.09 -9.92 2.84
C LYS A 80 1.65 -9.68 4.29
N VAL A 81 0.36 -9.82 4.57
CA VAL A 81 -0.19 -9.67 5.92
C VAL A 81 0.37 -10.74 6.87
N MET A 82 0.39 -12.00 6.46
CA MET A 82 0.90 -13.12 7.26
C MET A 82 2.39 -12.96 7.59
N THR A 83 3.20 -12.54 6.62
CA THR A 83 4.61 -12.24 6.81
C THR A 83 4.79 -11.11 7.82
N THR A 84 4.00 -10.04 7.70
CA THR A 84 4.08 -8.89 8.61
C THR A 84 3.68 -9.25 10.05
N ILE A 85 2.67 -10.11 10.22
CA ILE A 85 2.27 -10.66 11.53
C ILE A 85 3.37 -11.56 12.09
N ARG A 86 3.94 -12.44 11.27
CA ARG A 86 5.00 -13.38 11.69
C ARG A 86 6.26 -12.67 12.15
N PHE A 87 6.64 -11.58 11.48
CA PHE A 87 7.87 -10.83 11.77
C PHE A 87 7.61 -9.53 12.55
N GLU A 88 6.44 -9.39 13.20
CA GLU A 88 6.05 -8.20 13.94
C GLU A 88 7.12 -7.74 14.95
N ALA A 89 7.74 -8.68 15.68
CA ALA A 89 8.78 -8.37 16.65
C ALA A 89 9.98 -7.66 15.99
N LYS A 90 10.43 -8.14 14.83
CA LYS A 90 11.53 -7.55 14.08
C LYS A 90 11.14 -6.19 13.48
N VAL A 91 9.92 -6.07 12.95
CA VAL A 91 9.40 -4.80 12.45
C VAL A 91 9.38 -3.76 13.59
N LYS A 92 8.94 -4.15 14.78
CA LYS A 92 8.92 -3.29 15.95
C LYS A 92 10.33 -2.86 16.38
N GLU A 93 11.28 -3.79 16.39
CA GLU A 93 12.69 -3.52 16.66
C GLU A 93 13.27 -2.50 15.67
N LEU A 94 13.02 -2.68 14.36
CA LEU A 94 13.45 -1.73 13.34
C LEU A 94 12.83 -0.34 13.54
N LEU A 95 11.55 -0.24 13.87
CA LEU A 95 10.91 1.04 14.18
C LEU A 95 11.50 1.70 15.44
N GLN A 96 11.89 0.91 16.45
CA GLN A 96 12.58 1.44 17.63
C GLN A 96 13.96 1.99 17.29
N HIS A 97 14.71 1.32 16.42
CA HIS A 97 15.98 1.84 15.91
C HIS A 97 15.80 3.17 15.18
N ILE A 98 14.78 3.29 14.32
CA ILE A 98 14.43 4.57 13.67
C ILE A 98 14.21 5.69 14.68
N GLU A 99 13.55 5.39 15.81
CA GLU A 99 13.31 6.37 16.87
C GLU A 99 14.60 6.77 17.59
N ILE A 100 15.46 5.80 17.92
CA ILE A 100 16.76 6.04 18.58
C ILE A 100 17.70 6.86 17.68
N ASP A 101 17.81 6.49 16.41
CA ASP A 101 18.62 7.21 15.42
C ASP A 101 18.19 8.67 15.31
N TRP A 102 16.90 8.95 15.52
CA TRP A 102 16.39 10.31 15.47
C TRP A 102 16.64 11.12 16.75
N GLU A 103 16.77 10.45 17.89
CA GLU A 103 17.07 11.07 19.19
C GLU A 103 18.58 11.33 19.36
N ILE A 104 19.44 10.57 18.67
CA ILE A 104 20.89 10.79 18.63
C ILE A 104 21.20 11.87 17.57
N ASN A 105 20.97 13.13 17.91
CA ASN A 105 21.71 14.22 17.28
C ASN A 105 21.97 15.41 18.23
N PRO A 106 23.04 15.34 19.05
CA PRO A 106 23.66 16.50 19.64
C PRO A 106 25.04 16.71 18.99
N ALA A 107 25.13 17.67 18.06
CA ALA A 107 26.41 18.20 17.64
C ALA A 107 27.08 18.92 18.82
N ALA A 108 28.15 18.36 19.42
CA ALA A 108 29.12 19.11 20.24
C ALA A 108 30.33 18.26 20.70
N LYS A 109 31.39 18.14 19.86
CA LYS A 109 32.82 18.19 20.28
C LYS A 109 33.82 17.95 19.14
N GLU A 110 33.43 17.27 18.08
CA GLU A 110 34.36 16.92 16.98
C GLU A 110 34.55 18.04 15.94
N TYR A 111 33.75 19.12 16.04
CA TYR A 111 33.74 20.23 15.08
C TYR A 111 34.95 21.19 15.22
N GLU A 112 35.53 21.33 16.41
CA GLU A 112 36.49 22.40 16.70
C GLU A 112 37.93 22.07 16.25
N ILE A 113 38.31 20.80 16.26
CA ILE A 113 39.65 20.32 15.88
C ILE A 113 39.81 20.24 14.34
N LEU A 114 38.71 20.03 13.61
CA LEU A 114 38.68 19.93 12.15
C LEU A 114 38.79 21.29 11.42
N VAL A 115 38.47 22.39 12.10
CA VAL A 115 38.35 23.75 11.52
C VAL A 115 39.71 24.37 11.16
N ASN A 116 40.80 23.97 11.82
CA ASN A 116 42.10 24.62 11.65
C ASN A 116 42.92 24.04 10.47
N TYR A 117 42.77 22.74 10.19
CA TYR A 117 43.43 22.08 9.05
C TYR A 117 42.67 22.25 7.73
N THR A 118 41.37 22.53 7.79
CA THR A 118 40.50 22.58 6.61
C THR A 118 40.57 23.88 5.83
N LEU A 119 41.04 25.01 6.37
CA LEU A 119 40.89 26.35 5.74
C LEU A 119 41.58 26.56 4.37
N LYS A 120 42.67 25.84 4.06
CA LYS A 120 43.35 25.91 2.73
C LYS A 120 42.88 24.85 1.73
N ALA A 121 42.53 23.64 2.20
CA ALA A 121 41.82 22.64 1.38
C ALA A 121 40.34 23.03 1.16
N ARG A 122 39.81 23.89 2.04
CA ARG A 122 38.42 24.37 2.09
C ARG A 122 38.01 25.00 0.80
N THR A 123 38.77 25.92 0.21
CA THR A 123 38.21 26.69 -0.91
C THR A 123 38.00 25.80 -2.15
N LEU A 124 38.93 24.88 -2.43
CA LEU A 124 38.82 23.94 -3.54
C LEU A 124 37.82 22.81 -3.26
N CYS A 125 37.82 22.24 -2.04
CA CYS A 125 36.78 21.29 -1.62
C CYS A 125 35.42 21.96 -1.43
N ILE A 126 35.32 23.24 -1.08
CA ILE A 126 34.06 23.98 -0.98
C ILE A 126 33.54 24.12 -2.40
N ILE A 127 34.31 24.53 -3.40
CA ILE A 127 33.80 24.64 -4.76
C ILE A 127 33.39 23.25 -5.30
N TYR A 128 34.25 22.24 -5.17
CA TYR A 128 33.98 20.89 -5.68
C TYR A 128 32.85 20.18 -4.91
N SER A 129 32.84 20.25 -3.58
CA SER A 129 31.74 19.75 -2.75
C SER A 129 30.50 20.61 -2.89
N SER A 130 30.55 21.91 -3.15
CA SER A 130 29.34 22.72 -3.43
C SER A 130 28.71 22.29 -4.73
N ILE A 131 29.49 22.08 -5.78
CA ILE A 131 29.00 21.57 -7.07
C ILE A 131 28.44 20.15 -6.90
N LYS A 132 29.17 19.25 -6.22
CA LYS A 132 28.67 17.90 -5.94
C LYS A 132 27.46 17.88 -5.02
N TYR A 133 27.39 18.76 -4.03
CA TYR A 133 26.28 18.88 -3.08
C TYR A 133 25.05 19.46 -3.77
N PHE A 134 25.20 20.47 -4.62
CA PHE A 134 24.12 20.94 -5.48
C PHE A 134 23.66 19.86 -6.45
N ALA A 135 24.58 19.14 -7.08
CA ALA A 135 24.24 18.02 -7.97
C ALA A 135 23.57 16.87 -7.20
N THR A 136 24.02 16.56 -5.99
CA THR A 136 23.48 15.48 -5.15
C THR A 136 22.12 15.87 -4.57
N ILE A 137 21.94 17.11 -4.16
CA ILE A 137 20.63 17.66 -3.78
C ILE A 137 19.71 17.67 -4.98
N ALA A 138 20.16 18.13 -6.15
CA ALA A 138 19.34 18.12 -7.36
C ALA A 138 18.93 16.70 -7.73
N ILE A 139 19.87 15.73 -7.70
CA ILE A 139 19.58 14.31 -7.96
C ILE A 139 18.65 13.74 -6.90
N ASN A 140 18.86 14.01 -5.60
CA ASN A 140 18.00 13.50 -4.53
C ASN A 140 16.61 14.14 -4.56
N VAL A 141 16.50 15.43 -4.85
CA VAL A 141 15.22 16.13 -5.07
C VAL A 141 14.53 15.56 -6.29
N TYR A 142 15.25 15.31 -7.38
CA TYR A 142 14.69 14.74 -8.61
C TYR A 142 14.25 13.28 -8.41
N MET A 143 15.06 12.47 -7.73
CA MET A 143 14.73 11.09 -7.37
C MET A 143 13.56 11.02 -6.38
N TYR A 144 13.49 11.93 -5.41
CA TYR A 144 12.37 12.05 -4.49
C TYR A 144 11.10 12.52 -5.20
N TYR A 145 11.20 13.50 -6.10
CA TYR A 145 10.09 13.90 -6.96
C TYR A 145 9.62 12.75 -7.84
N ILE A 146 10.53 12.01 -8.47
CA ILE A 146 10.19 10.82 -9.26
C ILE A 146 9.50 9.76 -8.39
N LEU A 147 10.03 9.45 -7.21
CA LEU A 147 9.43 8.46 -6.30
C LEU A 147 8.07 8.91 -5.79
N ILE A 148 7.91 10.20 -5.47
CA ILE A 148 6.61 10.80 -5.12
C ILE A 148 5.66 10.72 -6.31
N THR A 149 6.09 11.12 -7.51
CA THR A 149 5.23 11.10 -8.69
C THR A 149 4.85 9.68 -9.06
N ILE A 150 5.77 8.71 -8.97
CA ILE A 150 5.47 7.27 -9.15
C ILE A 150 4.51 6.78 -8.07
N PHE A 151 4.72 7.13 -6.80
CA PHE A 151 3.83 6.76 -5.70
C PHE A 151 2.42 7.36 -5.88
N PHE A 152 2.32 8.65 -6.20
CA PHE A 152 1.05 9.33 -6.48
C PHE A 152 0.41 8.81 -7.76
N PHE A 153 1.18 8.47 -8.79
CA PHE A 153 0.66 7.88 -10.03
C PHE A 153 0.18 6.45 -9.81
N PHE A 154 0.90 5.65 -9.02
CA PHE A 154 0.50 4.30 -8.65
C PHE A 154 -0.72 4.31 -7.72
N LEU A 155 -0.74 5.22 -6.74
CA LEU A 155 -1.89 5.45 -5.88
C LEU A 155 -3.08 5.96 -6.69
N ALA A 156 -2.87 6.87 -7.66
CA ALA A 156 -3.90 7.35 -8.56
C ALA A 156 -4.40 6.25 -9.51
N MET A 157 -3.53 5.39 -10.06
CA MET A 157 -3.94 4.23 -10.86
C MET A 157 -4.74 3.24 -10.03
N LEU A 158 -4.34 2.97 -8.79
CA LEU A 158 -5.07 2.08 -7.88
C LEU A 158 -6.40 2.67 -7.42
N CYS A 159 -6.45 3.97 -7.08
CA CYS A 159 -7.68 4.65 -6.70
C CYS A 159 -8.63 4.85 -7.88
N ASN A 160 -8.13 5.18 -9.09
CA ASN A 160 -8.95 5.23 -10.30
C ASN A 160 -9.40 3.84 -10.73
N GLY A 161 -8.55 2.83 -10.63
CA GLY A 161 -8.93 1.42 -10.84
C GLY A 161 -10.04 1.01 -9.89
N LEU A 162 -9.90 1.27 -8.59
CA LEU A 162 -10.93 1.00 -7.58
C LEU A 162 -12.24 1.75 -7.88
N MET A 163 -12.16 3.03 -8.24
CA MET A 163 -13.33 3.83 -8.59
C MET A 163 -13.99 3.30 -9.86
N CYS A 164 -13.23 2.96 -10.91
CA CYS A 164 -13.78 2.34 -12.12
C CYS A 164 -14.45 1.00 -11.80
N PHE A 165 -13.81 0.12 -11.03
CA PHE A 165 -14.36 -1.18 -10.64
C PHE A 165 -15.64 -1.05 -9.80
N ILE A 166 -15.73 -0.06 -8.90
CA ILE A 166 -16.94 0.18 -8.10
C ILE A 166 -18.05 0.81 -8.94
N MET A 167 -17.68 1.71 -9.87
CA MET A 167 -18.63 2.48 -10.68
C MET A 167 -19.19 1.69 -11.86
N THR A 168 -18.46 0.76 -12.48
CA THR A 168 -18.95 0.00 -13.65
C THR A 168 -20.27 -0.74 -13.37
N PRO A 169 -20.44 -1.44 -12.23
CA PRO A 169 -21.71 -2.07 -11.88
C PRO A 169 -22.83 -1.07 -11.58
N LEU A 170 -22.51 0.14 -11.11
CA LEU A 170 -23.46 1.21 -10.76
C LEU A 170 -24.04 1.91 -12.01
N ILE A 171 -23.43 1.74 -13.18
CA ILE A 171 -23.90 2.32 -14.45
C ILE A 171 -25.35 1.90 -14.73
N SER A 172 -25.67 0.61 -14.66
CA SER A 172 -27.04 0.12 -14.95
C SER A 172 -28.09 0.75 -14.02
N PRO A 173 -27.94 0.74 -12.68
CA PRO A 173 -28.85 1.46 -11.77
C PRO A 173 -28.96 2.97 -12.03
N MET A 174 -27.86 3.66 -12.35
CA MET A 174 -27.92 5.10 -12.63
C MET A 174 -28.68 5.39 -13.93
N LEU A 175 -28.47 4.57 -14.95
CA LEU A 175 -29.22 4.67 -16.19
C LEU A 175 -30.71 4.39 -16.00
N ASP A 176 -31.12 3.55 -15.04
CA ASP A 176 -32.55 3.29 -14.78
C ASP A 176 -33.26 4.55 -14.25
N VAL A 177 -32.52 5.43 -13.55
CA VAL A 177 -33.03 6.72 -13.06
C VAL A 177 -33.01 7.79 -14.16
N ILE A 178 -31.92 7.85 -14.94
CA ILE A 178 -31.70 8.92 -15.94
C ILE A 178 -32.48 8.64 -17.24
N LEU A 179 -32.50 7.38 -17.68
CA LEU A 179 -33.14 6.94 -18.92
C LEU A 179 -33.91 5.64 -18.66
N PRO A 180 -35.11 5.71 -18.05
CA PRO A 180 -35.90 4.53 -17.72
C PRO A 180 -36.32 3.80 -19.00
N HIS A 181 -36.19 2.48 -18.99
CA HIS A 181 -36.64 1.58 -20.06
C HIS A 181 -37.72 0.65 -19.51
N ASN A 182 -38.62 0.16 -20.37
CA ASN A 182 -39.69 -0.74 -19.92
C ASN A 182 -39.16 -2.13 -19.50
N ASP A 183 -37.98 -2.53 -20.00
CA ASP A 183 -37.32 -3.78 -19.64
C ASP A 183 -36.28 -3.59 -18.54
N THR A 184 -36.12 -4.61 -17.69
CA THR A 184 -35.10 -4.60 -16.64
C THR A 184 -33.70 -4.77 -17.26
N ARG A 185 -32.81 -3.80 -17.06
CA ARG A 185 -31.42 -3.89 -17.53
C ARG A 185 -30.66 -5.01 -16.81
N LYS A 186 -29.90 -5.81 -17.58
CA LYS A 186 -28.99 -6.80 -16.99
C LYS A 186 -27.89 -6.09 -16.20
N ARG A 187 -27.66 -6.56 -14.98
CA ARG A 187 -26.61 -6.08 -14.08
C ARG A 187 -25.42 -7.02 -14.11
N SER A 188 -24.21 -6.47 -13.96
CA SER A 188 -22.97 -7.23 -13.92
C SER A 188 -22.19 -6.90 -12.65
N LEU A 189 -21.23 -7.75 -12.32
CA LEU A 189 -20.22 -7.47 -11.30
C LEU A 189 -18.91 -7.07 -11.99
N ALA A 190 -18.04 -6.39 -11.24
CA ALA A 190 -16.75 -5.95 -11.76
C ALA A 190 -15.75 -7.11 -11.93
N TYR A 191 -15.95 -8.20 -11.19
CA TYR A 191 -15.24 -9.45 -11.39
C TYR A 191 -16.19 -10.51 -11.91
N ASP A 192 -15.70 -11.35 -12.80
CA ASP A 192 -16.44 -12.52 -13.26
C ASP A 192 -16.44 -13.58 -12.15
N LEU A 193 -17.58 -13.70 -11.47
CA LEU A 193 -17.77 -14.44 -10.22
C LEU A 193 -19.03 -15.28 -10.32
N ASP A 194 -18.97 -16.52 -9.83
CA ASP A 194 -20.14 -17.38 -9.69
C ASP A 194 -20.37 -17.74 -8.22
N TYR A 195 -21.39 -17.14 -7.60
CA TYR A 195 -21.77 -17.41 -6.21
C TYR A 195 -22.70 -18.62 -6.05
N GLY A 196 -23.11 -19.28 -7.14
CA GLY A 196 -24.09 -20.36 -7.13
C GLY A 196 -25.53 -19.91 -6.87
N ILE A 197 -25.78 -18.60 -6.84
CA ILE A 197 -27.10 -17.98 -6.68
C ILE A 197 -27.36 -17.02 -7.84
N ASP A 198 -28.63 -16.73 -8.10
CA ASP A 198 -28.99 -15.81 -9.19
C ASP A 198 -28.45 -14.39 -8.94
N LEU A 199 -27.64 -13.93 -9.90
CA LEU A 199 -26.92 -12.67 -9.84
C LEU A 199 -27.85 -11.47 -10.00
N GLN A 200 -28.87 -11.58 -10.85
CA GLN A 200 -29.75 -10.44 -11.13
C GLN A 200 -30.63 -10.10 -9.92
N THR A 201 -31.16 -11.12 -9.25
CA THR A 201 -32.01 -10.98 -8.07
C THR A 201 -31.23 -10.47 -6.86
N ASN A 202 -30.01 -10.96 -6.65
CA ASN A 202 -29.20 -10.65 -5.45
C ASN A 202 -28.08 -9.64 -5.70
N TRP A 203 -28.14 -8.91 -6.82
CA TRP A 203 -27.04 -8.08 -7.32
C TRP A 203 -26.45 -7.13 -6.27
N LEU A 204 -27.28 -6.42 -5.50
CA LEU A 204 -26.83 -5.42 -4.53
C LEU A 204 -25.90 -6.04 -3.47
N TRP A 205 -26.28 -7.19 -2.92
CA TRP A 205 -25.52 -7.87 -1.88
C TRP A 205 -24.22 -8.45 -2.43
N LEU A 206 -24.26 -9.02 -3.64
CA LEU A 206 -23.06 -9.56 -4.31
C LEU A 206 -22.08 -8.44 -4.66
N TRP A 207 -22.59 -7.31 -5.15
CA TRP A 207 -21.79 -6.13 -5.43
C TRP A 207 -21.15 -5.55 -4.17
N LEU A 208 -21.90 -5.41 -3.06
CA LEU A 208 -21.38 -4.94 -1.78
C LEU A 208 -20.27 -5.87 -1.25
N HIS A 209 -20.48 -7.19 -1.28
CA HIS A 209 -19.48 -8.16 -0.86
C HIS A 209 -18.21 -8.07 -1.71
N SER A 210 -18.34 -8.02 -3.04
CA SER A 210 -17.19 -7.92 -3.94
C SER A 210 -16.41 -6.61 -3.80
N SER A 211 -17.11 -5.50 -3.58
CA SER A 211 -16.52 -4.18 -3.39
C SER A 211 -15.79 -4.07 -2.05
N THR A 212 -16.39 -4.61 -1.00
CA THR A 212 -15.78 -4.65 0.34
C THR A 212 -14.52 -5.49 0.33
N THR A 213 -14.55 -6.65 -0.32
CA THR A 213 -13.38 -7.54 -0.43
C THR A 213 -12.24 -6.90 -1.21
N SER A 214 -12.56 -6.23 -2.32
CA SER A 214 -11.56 -5.52 -3.13
C SER A 214 -10.90 -4.40 -2.35
N THR A 215 -11.70 -3.62 -1.63
CA THR A 215 -11.22 -2.50 -0.80
C THR A 215 -10.32 -3.02 0.33
N ALA A 216 -10.73 -4.07 1.04
CA ALA A 216 -9.92 -4.69 2.09
C ALA A 216 -8.58 -5.22 1.55
N THR A 217 -8.60 -5.88 0.38
CA THR A 217 -7.40 -6.43 -0.26
C THR A 217 -6.40 -5.34 -0.62
N ILE A 218 -6.86 -4.24 -1.23
CA ILE A 218 -6.00 -3.12 -1.62
C ILE A 218 -5.45 -2.40 -0.39
N LEU A 219 -6.28 -2.15 0.62
CA LEU A 219 -5.82 -1.53 1.87
C LEU A 219 -4.73 -2.38 2.53
N ASN A 220 -4.90 -3.70 2.61
CA ASN A 220 -3.91 -4.61 3.17
C ASN A 220 -2.56 -4.52 2.43
N ILE A 221 -2.59 -4.51 1.09
CA ILE A 221 -1.39 -4.38 0.26
C ILE A 221 -0.70 -3.03 0.52
N ILE A 222 -1.45 -1.93 0.45
CA ILE A 222 -0.92 -0.57 0.65
C ILE A 222 -0.31 -0.43 2.05
N GLY A 223 -1.01 -0.89 3.08
CA GLY A 223 -0.51 -0.83 4.46
C GLY A 223 0.81 -1.56 4.62
N ALA A 224 0.91 -2.78 4.09
CA ALA A 224 2.14 -3.57 4.15
C ALA A 224 3.27 -2.89 3.36
N ASP A 225 3.01 -2.46 2.12
CA ASP A 225 4.03 -1.87 1.25
C ASP A 225 4.57 -0.55 1.80
N LEU A 226 3.70 0.32 2.32
CA LEU A 226 4.13 1.56 2.98
C LEU A 226 5.07 1.27 4.15
N LEU A 227 4.79 0.24 4.93
CA LEU A 227 5.64 -0.17 6.06
C LEU A 227 7.01 -0.65 5.57
N TYR A 228 7.05 -1.53 4.57
CA TYR A 228 8.30 -2.02 3.99
C TYR A 228 9.14 -0.92 3.34
N VAL A 229 8.51 -0.04 2.56
CA VAL A 229 9.16 1.11 1.92
C VAL A 229 9.76 2.04 2.97
N THR A 230 9.01 2.35 4.03
CA THR A 230 9.49 3.21 5.12
C THR A 230 10.75 2.64 5.77
N LEU A 231 10.76 1.34 6.09
CA LEU A 231 11.92 0.68 6.68
C LEU A 231 13.12 0.69 5.71
N THR A 232 12.88 0.37 4.45
CA THR A 232 13.93 0.31 3.41
C THR A 232 14.57 1.68 3.17
N VAL A 233 13.75 2.73 3.07
CA VAL A 233 14.23 4.10 2.88
C VAL A 233 15.07 4.55 4.07
N HIS A 234 14.67 4.25 5.30
CA HIS A 234 15.48 4.57 6.49
C HIS A 234 16.83 3.85 6.44
N SER A 235 16.86 2.57 6.10
CA SER A 235 18.12 1.83 5.94
C SER A 235 19.03 2.46 4.87
N CYS A 236 18.48 2.87 3.73
CA CYS A 236 19.23 3.58 2.69
C CYS A 236 19.81 4.91 3.19
N CYS A 237 19.05 5.67 3.98
CA CYS A 237 19.53 6.92 4.58
C CYS A 237 20.72 6.69 5.52
N LEU A 238 20.69 5.64 6.36
CA LEU A 238 21.81 5.31 7.23
C LEU A 238 23.09 5.00 6.45
N PHE A 239 23.00 4.22 5.36
CA PHE A 239 24.15 3.94 4.49
C PHE A 239 24.70 5.19 3.81
N ALA A 240 23.86 6.17 3.49
CA ALA A 240 24.29 7.42 2.89
C ALA A 240 25.01 8.35 3.88
N ILE A 241 24.66 8.31 5.18
CA ILE A 241 25.30 9.11 6.23
C ILE A 241 26.71 8.61 6.57
N VAL A 242 26.93 7.30 6.50
CA VAL A 242 28.21 6.66 6.83
C VAL A 242 29.24 6.76 5.69
N ARG A 243 28.82 7.16 4.49
CA ARG A 243 29.67 7.27 3.30
C ARG A 243 30.25 8.69 3.11
#